data_AF-A0A2K8XJ37-F1
#
_entry.id   AF-A0A2K8XJ37-F1
#
_cell.length_a   1.000
_cell.length_b   1.000
_cell.length_c   1.000
_cell.angle_alpha   90.00
_cell.angle_beta   90.00
_cell.angle_gamma   90.00
#
_symmetry.space_group_name_H-M   'P 1'
#
loop_
_entity.id
_entity.type
_entity.pdbx_description
1 polymer ?
#
loop_
_entity_poly.entity_id
_entity_poly.type
_entity_poly.pdbx_seq_one_letter_code
_entity_poly.pdbx_strand_id
1 'polypeptide(L)'
;MDIFTALIITFIVLIVLFRKLKKVNSTKIKLLYIALVVIHSIAFGLNYYVNIDLKKDAYIFFTKALNANNITDFSFLGSQFMSVIVYPFAKLGFSFFSISLLFSTLSLYTFYKYLNYLQKKYNIDDSKSLIFILILFLMPSLHFWTAGLTKEALVFYLMSVVFFQTLKSKIISFQLVLSLIFILLIRPYLFGIVLLTYSIFVLRNQKVQKKNKIQLILLTLLAITLSLPVLKGFLKVDSLNIEGINKSFQHIIEYSQNNGASSINLENSTYFYRMFLVLFKPLFYDARTFFQYIISIENLILLIILFKFIVDVIKKKALKFIFKEQFFLSLTVILLILFFSTYLYNLGLASRMRVMFLPYLFLLMFNFYTKANKKKCDEEKSN
;
A
#
# COMPACT_ATOMS: atom_id res chain seq x y z
N MET A 1 30.54 12.42 -1.90
CA MET A 1 29.68 11.40 -1.26
C MET A 1 28.46 11.08 -2.11
N ASP A 2 27.67 12.07 -2.52
CA ASP A 2 26.35 11.85 -3.15
C ASP A 2 26.31 11.05 -4.44
N ILE A 3 27.16 11.39 -5.42
CA ILE A 3 27.22 10.65 -6.69
C ILE A 3 27.64 9.20 -6.44
N PHE A 4 28.59 9.00 -5.52
CA PHE A 4 29.07 7.68 -5.15
C PHE A 4 28.00 6.82 -4.47
N THR A 5 27.24 7.38 -3.53
CA THR A 5 26.13 6.67 -2.86
C THR A 5 25.01 6.32 -3.85
N ALA A 6 24.66 7.24 -4.75
CA ALA A 6 23.68 7.00 -5.80
C ALA A 6 24.12 5.89 -6.78
N LEU A 7 25.40 5.89 -7.17
CA LEU A 7 25.98 4.87 -8.03
C LEU A 7 25.99 3.49 -7.34
N ILE A 8 26.34 3.43 -6.06
CA ILE A 8 26.29 2.17 -5.28
C ILE A 8 24.87 1.63 -5.22
N ILE A 9 23.88 2.46 -4.88
CA ILE A 9 22.48 2.03 -4.78
C ILE A 9 21.99 1.51 -6.15
N THR A 10 22.27 2.26 -7.22
CA THR A 10 21.93 1.85 -8.59
C THR A 10 22.60 0.53 -8.97
N PHE A 11 23.88 0.37 -8.64
CA PHE A 11 24.64 -0.85 -8.89
C PHE A 11 24.05 -2.06 -8.15
N ILE A 12 23.64 -1.88 -6.88
CA ILE A 12 22.94 -2.92 -6.10
C ILE A 12 21.63 -3.32 -6.79
N VAL A 13 20.83 -2.36 -7.26
CA VAL A 13 19.58 -2.63 -7.98
C VAL A 13 19.85 -3.46 -9.25
N LEU A 14 20.88 -3.09 -10.03
CA LEU A 14 21.27 -3.82 -11.23
C LEU A 14 21.77 -5.24 -10.92
N ILE A 15 22.55 -5.43 -9.86
CA ILE A 15 22.98 -6.77 -9.41
C ILE A 15 21.77 -7.62 -9.02
N VAL A 16 20.84 -7.07 -8.24
CA VAL A 16 19.64 -7.78 -7.82
C VAL A 16 18.79 -8.17 -9.04
N LEU A 17 18.61 -7.25 -9.99
CA LEU A 17 17.92 -7.54 -11.25
C LEU A 17 18.64 -8.65 -12.02
N PHE A 18 19.94 -8.55 -12.23
CA PHE A 18 20.73 -9.55 -12.96
C PHE A 18 20.62 -10.94 -12.33
N ARG A 19 20.77 -11.03 -10.99
CA ARG A 19 20.60 -12.29 -10.25
C ARG A 19 19.19 -12.86 -10.40
N LYS A 20 18.16 -12.01 -10.52
CA LYS A 20 16.78 -12.45 -10.76
C LYS A 20 16.62 -12.95 -12.19
N LEU A 21 17.08 -12.21 -13.19
CA LEU A 21 17.00 -12.59 -14.60
C LEU A 21 17.71 -13.92 -14.87
N LYS A 22 18.83 -14.20 -14.20
CA LYS A 22 19.54 -15.49 -14.32
C LYS A 22 18.74 -16.69 -13.80
N LYS A 23 17.85 -16.48 -12.82
CA LYS A 23 17.04 -17.56 -12.20
C LYS A 23 15.73 -17.85 -12.95
N VAL A 24 15.33 -16.97 -13.85
CA VAL A 24 14.07 -17.08 -14.58
C VAL A 24 14.37 -17.65 -15.96
N ASN A 25 13.70 -18.72 -16.37
CA ASN A 25 13.90 -19.30 -17.70
C ASN A 25 13.08 -18.58 -18.77
N SER A 26 11.82 -18.24 -18.46
CA SER A 26 10.90 -17.58 -19.39
C SER A 26 11.33 -16.15 -19.77
N THR A 27 11.41 -15.89 -21.08
CA THR A 27 11.68 -14.57 -21.65
C THR A 27 10.61 -13.55 -21.29
N LYS A 28 9.33 -13.95 -21.25
CA LYS A 28 8.22 -13.06 -20.90
C LYS A 28 8.31 -12.57 -19.45
N ILE A 29 8.66 -13.45 -18.51
CA ILE A 29 8.87 -13.06 -17.11
C ILE A 29 10.11 -12.18 -16.96
N LYS A 30 11.20 -12.45 -17.71
CA LYS A 30 12.37 -11.56 -17.74
C LYS A 30 11.97 -10.15 -18.18
N LEU A 31 11.20 -10.02 -19.26
CA LEU A 31 10.67 -8.75 -19.75
C LEU A 31 9.80 -8.06 -18.70
N LEU A 32 8.97 -8.79 -17.96
CA LEU A 32 8.17 -8.24 -16.86
C LEU A 32 9.06 -7.61 -15.77
N TYR A 33 10.13 -8.29 -15.35
CA TYR A 33 11.07 -7.72 -14.36
C TYR A 33 11.77 -6.46 -14.88
N ILE A 34 12.17 -6.45 -16.15
CA ILE A 34 12.80 -5.28 -16.79
C ILE A 34 11.80 -4.12 -16.88
N ALA A 35 10.59 -4.38 -17.37
CA ALA A 35 9.52 -3.38 -17.46
C ALA A 35 9.22 -2.76 -16.10
N LEU A 36 9.22 -3.57 -15.04
CA LEU A 36 9.00 -3.11 -13.68
C LEU A 36 10.08 -2.13 -13.21
N VAL A 37 11.36 -2.41 -13.49
CA VAL A 37 12.46 -1.49 -13.18
C VAL A 37 12.32 -0.20 -13.97
N VAL A 38 12.12 -0.30 -15.29
CA VAL A 38 12.03 0.87 -16.17
C VAL A 38 10.90 1.80 -15.73
N ILE A 39 9.69 1.25 -15.53
CA ILE A 39 8.52 2.04 -15.10
C ILE A 39 8.74 2.64 -13.71
N HIS A 40 9.29 1.87 -12.76
CA HIS A 40 9.56 2.38 -11.42
C HIS A 40 10.65 3.47 -11.41
N SER A 41 11.68 3.36 -12.25
CA SER A 41 12.73 4.37 -12.42
C SER A 41 12.21 5.65 -13.08
N ILE A 42 11.34 5.54 -14.09
CA ILE A 42 10.67 6.70 -14.70
C ILE A 42 9.78 7.38 -13.64
N ALA A 43 8.99 6.60 -12.90
CA ALA A 43 8.15 7.10 -11.82
C ALA A 43 8.96 7.79 -10.72
N PHE A 44 10.15 7.26 -10.40
CA PHE A 44 11.09 7.89 -9.48
C PHE A 44 11.56 9.26 -9.99
N GLY A 45 11.98 9.35 -11.27
CA GLY A 45 12.39 10.62 -11.88
C GLY A 45 11.28 11.68 -11.83
N LEU A 46 10.06 11.28 -12.19
CA LEU A 46 8.87 12.15 -12.14
C LEU A 46 8.54 12.59 -10.70
N ASN A 47 8.53 11.65 -9.76
CA ASN A 47 8.24 11.95 -8.36
C ASN A 47 9.30 12.90 -7.77
N TYR A 48 10.58 12.62 -8.04
CA TYR A 48 11.70 13.43 -7.59
C TYR A 48 11.63 14.86 -8.11
N TYR A 49 11.42 15.02 -9.43
CA TYR A 49 11.26 16.33 -10.07
C TYR A 49 10.11 17.13 -9.44
N VAL A 50 8.93 16.53 -9.33
CA VAL A 50 7.73 17.17 -8.76
C VAL A 50 7.95 17.59 -7.30
N ASN A 51 8.71 16.83 -6.52
CA ASN A 51 8.96 17.18 -5.12
C ASN A 51 10.00 18.29 -4.93
N ILE A 52 10.99 18.39 -5.81
CA ILE A 52 11.95 19.50 -5.80
C ILE A 52 11.29 20.79 -6.26
N ASP A 53 10.66 20.75 -7.43
CA ASP A 53 10.10 21.93 -8.09
C ASP A 53 9.01 22.58 -7.22
N LEU A 54 8.09 21.77 -6.74
CA LEU A 54 6.96 22.24 -5.93
C LEU A 54 7.23 22.24 -4.42
N LYS A 55 8.47 21.92 -3.99
CA LYS A 55 8.89 21.81 -2.58
C LYS A 55 7.87 21.09 -1.69
N LYS A 56 7.35 19.96 -2.18
CA LYS A 56 6.27 19.18 -1.52
C LYS A 56 6.78 18.43 -0.28
N ASP A 57 5.86 17.70 0.37
CA ASP A 57 6.07 16.85 1.55
C ASP A 57 7.47 16.21 1.64
N ALA A 58 7.91 15.50 0.59
CA ALA A 58 9.17 14.75 0.60
C ALA A 58 10.39 15.67 0.80
N TYR A 59 10.40 16.80 0.09
CA TYR A 59 11.46 17.79 0.21
C TYR A 59 11.44 18.46 1.59
N ILE A 60 10.24 18.74 2.12
CA ILE A 60 10.06 19.27 3.48
C ILE A 60 10.60 18.31 4.53
N PHE A 61 10.42 16.99 4.37
CA PHE A 61 10.96 16.03 5.34
C PHE A 61 12.48 16.10 5.42
N PHE A 62 13.12 16.25 4.26
CA PHE A 62 14.57 16.32 4.14
C PHE A 62 15.13 17.64 4.65
N THR A 63 14.55 18.78 4.28
CA THR A 63 15.04 20.09 4.75
C THR A 63 14.88 20.25 6.27
N LYS A 64 13.77 19.77 6.84
CA LYS A 64 13.59 19.71 8.29
C LYS A 64 14.64 18.81 8.96
N ALA A 65 14.91 17.65 8.39
CA ALA A 65 15.95 16.73 8.87
C ALA A 65 17.36 17.34 8.82
N LEU A 66 17.69 18.08 7.76
CA LEU A 66 18.96 18.78 7.63
C LEU A 66 19.13 19.89 8.68
N ASN A 67 18.10 20.72 8.84
CA ASN A 67 18.15 21.93 9.66
C ASN A 67 17.94 21.67 11.16
N ALA A 68 17.41 20.52 11.57
CA ALA A 68 17.23 20.21 12.97
C ALA A 68 18.56 19.97 13.68
N ASN A 69 18.67 20.43 14.93
CA ASN A 69 19.88 20.21 15.71
C ASN A 69 19.81 18.83 16.38
N ASN A 70 18.68 18.49 16.98
CA ASN A 70 18.47 17.24 17.69
C ASN A 70 17.31 16.44 17.10
N ILE A 71 17.37 15.12 17.23
CA ILE A 71 16.29 14.23 16.79
C ILE A 71 14.99 14.43 17.61
N THR A 72 15.10 14.96 18.82
CA THR A 72 13.99 15.29 19.72
C THR A 72 13.18 16.51 19.26
N ASP A 73 13.68 17.27 18.29
CA ASP A 73 12.98 18.45 17.74
C ASP A 73 11.76 18.05 16.89
N PHE A 74 11.62 16.75 16.58
CA PHE A 74 10.50 16.20 15.83
C PHE A 74 9.49 15.52 16.76
N SER A 75 8.20 15.65 16.43
CA SER A 75 7.24 14.67 16.94
C SER A 75 7.47 13.32 16.28
N PHE A 76 7.42 12.26 17.08
CA PHE A 76 7.60 10.88 16.64
C PHE A 76 6.34 10.30 15.96
N LEU A 77 5.44 11.14 15.44
CA LEU A 77 4.15 10.74 14.89
C LEU A 77 3.86 11.37 13.52
N GLY A 78 3.17 10.60 12.67
CA GLY A 78 2.62 11.07 11.42
C GLY A 78 3.67 11.47 10.39
N SER A 79 3.52 12.66 9.81
CA SER A 79 4.43 13.17 8.78
C SER A 79 5.81 13.54 9.34
N GLN A 80 5.91 13.99 10.58
CA GLN A 80 7.19 14.39 11.19
C GLN A 80 8.08 13.19 11.50
N PHE A 81 7.49 12.01 11.73
CA PHE A 81 8.27 10.78 11.87
C PHE A 81 9.09 10.44 10.61
N MET A 82 8.67 10.89 9.42
CA MET A 82 9.52 10.75 8.23
C MET A 82 10.81 11.56 8.34
N SER A 83 10.76 12.75 8.92
CA SER A 83 11.96 13.55 9.20
C SER A 83 12.86 12.85 10.23
N VAL A 84 12.31 12.17 11.23
CA VAL A 84 13.08 11.33 12.17
C VAL A 84 13.83 10.21 11.44
N ILE A 85 13.17 9.51 10.51
CA ILE A 85 13.81 8.45 9.71
C ILE A 85 14.91 9.03 8.81
N VAL A 86 14.70 10.21 8.25
CA VAL A 86 15.62 10.87 7.31
C VAL A 86 16.80 11.54 8.02
N TYR A 87 16.61 12.01 9.25
CA TYR A 87 17.59 12.73 10.07
C TYR A 87 18.99 12.08 10.10
N PRO A 88 19.17 10.79 10.44
CA PRO A 88 20.51 10.20 10.48
C PRO A 88 21.19 10.23 9.09
N PHE A 89 20.45 10.00 8.01
CA PHE A 89 21.01 10.07 6.65
C PHE A 89 21.38 11.51 6.26
N ALA A 90 20.52 12.47 6.60
CA ALA A 90 20.76 13.88 6.33
C ALA A 90 22.01 14.38 7.07
N LYS A 91 22.20 13.99 8.34
CA LYS A 91 23.39 14.36 9.15
C LYS A 91 24.67 13.67 8.70
N LEU A 92 24.57 12.48 8.11
CA LEU A 92 25.69 11.80 7.45
C LEU A 92 26.08 12.44 6.11
N GLY A 93 25.36 13.48 5.66
CA GLY A 93 25.65 14.21 4.43
C GLY A 93 25.09 13.56 3.16
N PHE A 94 24.09 12.67 3.27
CA PHE A 94 23.41 12.13 2.10
C PHE A 94 22.46 13.18 1.49
N SER A 95 22.53 13.36 0.18
CA SER A 95 21.60 14.21 -0.56
C SER A 95 20.17 13.69 -0.57
N PHE A 96 19.23 14.61 -0.82
CA PHE A 96 17.82 14.29 -1.06
C PHE A 96 17.64 13.23 -2.16
N PHE A 97 18.48 13.25 -3.21
CA PHE A 97 18.46 12.25 -4.27
C PHE A 97 18.78 10.86 -3.74
N SER A 98 19.90 10.71 -3.01
CA SER A 98 20.34 9.43 -2.47
C SER A 98 19.32 8.82 -1.51
N ILE A 99 18.73 9.63 -0.64
CA ILE A 99 17.70 9.19 0.30
C ILE A 99 16.42 8.81 -0.44
N SER A 100 15.98 9.61 -1.41
CA SER A 100 14.80 9.30 -2.23
C SER A 100 15.00 8.01 -3.04
N LEU A 101 16.20 7.81 -3.58
CA LEU A 101 16.56 6.59 -4.31
C LEU A 101 16.51 5.38 -3.37
N LEU A 102 17.03 5.49 -2.14
CA LEU A 102 16.96 4.42 -1.14
C LEU A 102 15.50 3.99 -0.89
N PHE A 103 14.58 4.94 -0.66
CA PHE A 103 13.16 4.62 -0.48
C PHE A 103 12.53 3.99 -1.73
N SER A 104 12.89 4.47 -2.92
CA SER A 104 12.46 3.86 -4.19
C SER A 104 12.98 2.43 -4.35
N THR A 105 14.21 2.13 -3.93
CA THR A 105 14.72 0.75 -4.00
C THR A 105 13.98 -0.20 -3.05
N LEU A 106 13.53 0.31 -1.90
CA LEU A 106 12.76 -0.46 -0.92
C LEU A 106 11.35 -0.79 -1.43
N SER A 107 10.69 0.14 -2.13
CA SER A 107 9.42 -0.14 -2.81
C SER A 107 9.60 -1.05 -4.03
N LEU A 108 10.65 -0.85 -4.84
CA LEU A 108 11.01 -1.75 -5.94
C LEU A 108 11.23 -3.20 -5.46
N TYR A 109 11.94 -3.38 -4.34
CA TYR A 109 12.12 -4.69 -3.73
C TYR A 109 10.78 -5.33 -3.33
N THR A 110 9.82 -4.52 -2.88
CA THR A 110 8.47 -4.98 -2.53
C THR A 110 7.74 -5.55 -3.74
N PHE A 111 7.78 -4.85 -4.87
CA PHE A 111 7.24 -5.35 -6.13
C PHE A 111 7.85 -6.70 -6.52
N TYR A 112 9.17 -6.83 -6.46
CA TYR A 112 9.83 -8.10 -6.70
C TYR A 112 9.34 -9.19 -5.76
N LYS A 113 9.16 -8.89 -4.48
CA LYS A 113 8.71 -9.88 -3.49
C LYS A 113 7.33 -10.45 -3.87
N TYR A 114 6.41 -9.59 -4.28
CA TYR A 114 5.09 -10.00 -4.77
C TYR A 114 5.15 -10.82 -6.07
N LEU A 115 5.91 -10.36 -7.07
CA LEU A 115 6.08 -11.12 -8.32
C LEU A 115 6.70 -12.50 -8.08
N ASN A 116 7.73 -12.59 -7.24
CA ASN A 116 8.35 -13.88 -6.88
C ASN A 116 7.36 -14.79 -6.17
N TYR A 117 6.47 -14.25 -5.33
CA TYR A 117 5.42 -15.03 -4.68
C TYR A 117 4.42 -15.58 -5.71
N LEU A 118 3.95 -14.75 -6.65
CA LEU A 118 3.04 -15.18 -7.69
C LEU A 118 3.66 -16.26 -8.59
N GLN A 119 4.91 -16.06 -9.00
CA GLN A 119 5.67 -17.01 -9.83
C GLN A 119 5.87 -18.37 -9.13
N LYS A 120 6.13 -18.37 -7.83
CA LYS A 120 6.30 -19.63 -7.07
C LYS A 120 5.00 -20.38 -6.86
N LYS A 121 3.89 -19.66 -6.74
CA LYS A 121 2.58 -20.24 -6.39
C LYS A 121 1.77 -20.64 -7.62
N TYR A 122 1.97 -19.95 -8.76
CA TYR A 122 1.19 -20.11 -9.97
C TYR A 122 2.09 -20.11 -11.20
N ASN A 123 1.64 -20.80 -12.26
CA ASN A 123 2.26 -20.66 -13.57
C ASN A 123 1.84 -19.31 -14.18
N ILE A 124 2.71 -18.31 -14.08
CA ILE A 124 2.43 -16.95 -14.58
C ILE A 124 2.85 -16.75 -16.05
N ASP A 125 3.38 -17.78 -16.71
CA ASP A 125 3.81 -17.72 -18.11
C ASP A 125 2.65 -17.80 -19.12
N ASP A 126 1.47 -18.21 -18.66
CA ASP A 126 0.25 -18.15 -19.47
C ASP A 126 -0.09 -16.70 -19.87
N SER A 127 -0.52 -16.50 -21.11
CA SER A 127 -0.76 -15.17 -21.68
C SER A 127 -1.78 -14.37 -20.88
N LYS A 128 -2.86 -15.00 -20.40
CA LYS A 128 -3.92 -14.30 -19.67
C LYS A 128 -3.46 -13.90 -18.26
N SER A 129 -2.76 -14.80 -17.57
CA SER A 129 -2.16 -14.49 -16.26
C SER A 129 -1.11 -13.39 -16.35
N LEU A 130 -0.28 -13.42 -17.41
CA LEU A 130 0.74 -12.40 -17.62
C LEU A 130 0.15 -11.03 -17.94
N ILE A 131 -0.87 -10.97 -18.81
CA ILE A 131 -1.60 -9.72 -19.10
C ILE A 131 -2.23 -9.16 -17.82
N PHE A 132 -2.85 -10.00 -16.99
CA PHE A 132 -3.45 -9.56 -15.72
C PHE A 132 -2.40 -8.97 -14.77
N ILE A 133 -1.23 -9.60 -14.66
CA ILE A 133 -0.13 -9.08 -13.84
C ILE A 133 0.39 -7.77 -14.41
N LEU A 134 0.61 -7.66 -15.73
CA LEU A 134 1.06 -6.43 -16.38
C LEU A 134 0.10 -5.27 -16.09
N ILE A 135 -1.20 -5.47 -16.30
CA ILE A 135 -2.20 -4.42 -16.14
C ILE A 135 -2.24 -3.89 -14.70
N LEU A 136 -2.18 -4.78 -13.71
CA LEU A 136 -2.36 -4.37 -12.31
C LEU A 136 -1.06 -3.98 -11.62
N PHE A 137 0.03 -4.74 -11.81
CA PHE A 137 1.28 -4.47 -11.12
C PHE A 137 2.10 -3.34 -11.76
N LEU A 138 1.85 -2.98 -13.03
CA LEU A 138 2.56 -1.88 -13.70
C LEU A 138 1.72 -0.59 -13.80
N MET A 139 0.70 -0.42 -12.97
CA MET A 139 -0.09 0.81 -12.93
C MET A 139 0.80 2.03 -12.59
N PRO A 140 0.92 3.03 -13.49
CA PRO A 140 1.78 4.18 -13.26
C PRO A 140 1.54 4.89 -11.92
N SER A 141 0.30 5.05 -11.46
CA SER A 141 0.02 5.71 -10.18
C SER A 141 0.62 4.97 -8.97
N LEU A 142 0.57 3.64 -8.97
CA LEU A 142 1.16 2.83 -7.90
C LEU A 142 2.67 3.04 -7.84
N HIS A 143 3.33 3.07 -9.00
CA HIS A 143 4.76 3.36 -9.10
C HIS A 143 5.07 4.80 -8.68
N PHE A 144 4.32 5.79 -9.16
CA PHE A 144 4.55 7.21 -8.86
C PHE A 144 4.47 7.52 -7.36
N TRP A 145 3.47 6.99 -6.65
CA TRP A 145 3.31 7.25 -5.22
C TRP A 145 4.29 6.47 -4.34
N THR A 146 4.81 5.33 -4.84
CA THR A 146 5.79 4.50 -4.10
C THR A 146 7.24 4.74 -4.50
N ALA A 147 7.50 5.52 -5.55
CA ALA A 147 8.83 5.90 -5.97
C ALA A 147 9.26 7.19 -5.26
N GLY A 148 10.46 7.21 -4.66
CA GLY A 148 11.02 8.37 -3.96
C GLY A 148 10.80 8.38 -2.44
N LEU A 149 11.19 9.48 -1.78
CA LEU A 149 11.07 9.68 -0.33
C LEU A 149 9.60 9.95 0.06
N THR A 150 8.79 8.89 0.13
CA THR A 150 7.37 8.99 0.50
C THR A 150 7.02 8.09 1.68
N LYS A 151 5.99 8.50 2.44
CA LYS A 151 5.37 7.64 3.47
C LYS A 151 4.86 6.34 2.86
N GLU A 152 4.35 6.43 1.64
CA GLU A 152 3.72 5.36 0.89
C GLU A 152 4.72 4.29 0.49
N ALA A 153 5.93 4.66 0.05
CA ALA A 153 7.01 3.73 -0.26
C ALA A 153 7.32 2.81 0.94
N LEU A 154 7.48 3.42 2.12
CA LEU A 154 7.77 2.70 3.36
C LEU A 154 6.58 1.85 3.80
N VAL A 155 5.37 2.42 3.84
CA VAL A 155 4.15 1.69 4.22
C VAL A 155 3.89 0.52 3.28
N PHE A 156 4.12 0.68 1.97
CA PHE A 156 3.98 -0.40 0.99
C PHE A 156 4.89 -1.60 1.30
N TYR A 157 6.16 -1.33 1.64
CA TYR A 157 7.08 -2.37 2.09
C TYR A 157 6.63 -3.04 3.40
N LEU A 158 6.25 -2.25 4.41
CA LEU A 158 5.82 -2.76 5.71
C LEU A 158 4.57 -3.63 5.59
N MET A 159 3.59 -3.20 4.79
CA MET A 159 2.41 -4.00 4.45
C MET A 159 2.83 -5.32 3.80
N SER A 160 3.78 -5.30 2.86
CA SER A 160 4.30 -6.56 2.32
C SER A 160 4.87 -7.48 3.39
N VAL A 161 5.62 -6.96 4.38
CA VAL A 161 6.15 -7.77 5.48
C VAL A 161 5.02 -8.43 6.26
N VAL A 162 3.95 -7.69 6.59
CA VAL A 162 2.77 -8.24 7.27
C VAL A 162 2.12 -9.33 6.43
N PHE A 163 1.86 -9.11 5.14
CA PHE A 163 1.30 -10.13 4.26
C PHE A 163 2.17 -11.40 4.23
N PHE A 164 3.47 -11.26 3.99
CA PHE A 164 4.38 -12.40 3.94
C PHE A 164 4.51 -13.13 5.28
N GLN A 165 4.25 -12.45 6.40
CA GLN A 165 4.19 -13.09 7.71
C GLN A 165 2.98 -14.04 7.83
N THR A 166 1.87 -13.75 7.16
CA THR A 166 0.69 -14.66 7.13
C THR A 166 0.97 -16.00 6.44
N LEU A 167 2.02 -16.06 5.63
CA LEU A 167 2.43 -17.25 4.89
C LEU A 167 3.42 -18.13 5.67
N LYS A 168 3.98 -17.64 6.78
CA LYS A 168 4.97 -18.36 7.59
C LYS A 168 4.29 -19.21 8.68
N SER A 169 4.99 -20.24 9.14
CA SER A 169 4.57 -21.06 10.29
C SER A 169 4.68 -20.30 11.61
N LYS A 170 5.78 -19.56 11.80
CA LYS A 170 5.97 -18.67 12.96
C LYS A 170 5.02 -17.49 12.84
N ILE A 171 4.16 -17.32 13.84
CA ILE A 171 3.10 -16.29 13.86
C ILE A 171 3.71 -14.91 14.13
N ILE A 172 4.42 -14.76 15.25
CA ILE A 172 5.03 -13.48 15.64
C ILE A 172 6.51 -13.53 15.26
N SER A 173 6.96 -12.59 14.43
CA SER A 173 8.39 -12.40 14.12
C SER A 173 8.83 -11.00 14.50
N PHE A 174 10.12 -10.83 14.78
CA PHE A 174 10.70 -9.50 15.03
C PHE A 174 10.39 -8.52 13.88
N GLN A 175 10.46 -8.99 12.63
CA GLN A 175 10.12 -8.21 11.45
C GLN A 175 8.65 -7.74 11.46
N LEU A 176 7.71 -8.58 11.91
CA LEU A 176 6.30 -8.21 12.04
C LEU A 176 6.13 -7.11 13.09
N VAL A 177 6.68 -7.30 14.29
CA VAL A 177 6.56 -6.35 15.40
C VAL A 177 7.15 -5.00 15.01
N LEU A 178 8.36 -5.01 14.44
CA LEU A 178 9.00 -3.81 13.93
C LEU A 178 8.13 -3.13 12.86
N SER A 179 7.58 -3.91 11.92
CA SER A 179 6.72 -3.34 10.88
C SER A 179 5.47 -2.69 11.44
N LEU A 180 4.83 -3.30 12.43
CA LEU A 180 3.65 -2.74 13.09
C LEU A 180 3.98 -1.46 13.87
N ILE A 181 5.13 -1.39 14.55
CA ILE A 181 5.59 -0.16 15.22
C ILE A 181 5.79 0.96 14.21
N PHE A 182 6.51 0.72 13.11
CA PHE A 182 6.68 1.75 12.07
C PHE A 182 5.35 2.16 11.43
N ILE A 183 4.42 1.22 11.19
CA ILE A 183 3.08 1.55 10.70
C ILE A 183 2.36 2.45 11.71
N LEU A 184 2.42 2.16 13.02
CA LEU A 184 1.80 2.98 14.07
C LEU A 184 2.35 4.41 14.04
N LEU A 185 3.68 4.57 14.00
CA LEU A 185 4.32 5.87 14.02
C LEU A 185 4.03 6.70 12.76
N ILE A 186 3.92 6.06 11.59
CA ILE A 186 3.64 6.75 10.32
C ILE A 186 2.13 7.01 10.14
N ARG A 187 1.29 6.01 10.42
CA ARG A 187 -0.17 5.98 10.16
C ARG A 187 -0.90 5.15 11.24
N PRO A 188 -1.27 5.78 12.38
CA PRO A 188 -1.91 5.09 13.50
C PRO A 188 -3.18 4.31 13.13
N TYR A 189 -4.01 4.88 12.25
CA TYR A 189 -5.25 4.23 11.80
C TYR A 189 -4.98 2.94 11.00
N LEU A 190 -3.91 2.92 10.18
CA LEU A 190 -3.54 1.75 9.39
C LEU A 190 -3.05 0.63 10.31
N PHE A 191 -2.29 0.99 11.35
CA PHE A 191 -1.85 0.06 12.37
C PHE A 191 -3.04 -0.64 13.03
N GLY A 192 -4.04 0.12 13.48
CA GLY A 192 -5.23 -0.45 14.13
C GLY A 192 -5.96 -1.46 13.23
N ILE A 193 -6.19 -1.10 11.97
CA ILE A 193 -6.84 -1.99 10.99
C ILE A 193 -6.02 -3.26 10.75
N VAL A 194 -4.72 -3.12 10.48
CA VAL A 194 -3.85 -4.25 10.15
C VAL A 194 -3.63 -5.17 11.36
N LEU A 195 -3.48 -4.60 12.56
CA LEU A 195 -3.36 -5.37 13.79
C LEU A 195 -4.63 -6.18 14.05
N LEU A 196 -5.82 -5.56 13.87
CA LEU A 196 -7.10 -6.21 14.02
C LEU A 196 -7.25 -7.37 13.02
N THR A 197 -7.03 -7.12 11.72
CA THR A 197 -7.20 -8.17 10.70
C THR A 197 -6.19 -9.29 10.85
N TYR A 198 -4.94 -8.98 11.22
CA TYR A 198 -3.91 -9.98 11.50
C TYR A 198 -4.29 -10.84 12.71
N SER A 199 -4.81 -10.22 13.78
CA SER A 199 -5.25 -10.94 14.98
C SER A 199 -6.39 -11.90 14.68
N ILE A 200 -7.45 -11.44 13.98
CA ILE A 200 -8.57 -12.30 13.60
C ILE A 200 -8.11 -13.43 12.67
N PHE A 201 -7.18 -13.15 11.75
CA PHE A 201 -6.58 -14.18 10.89
C PHE A 201 -5.89 -15.29 11.70
N VAL A 202 -5.08 -14.94 12.71
CA VAL A 202 -4.40 -15.93 13.56
C VAL A 202 -5.39 -16.71 14.41
N LEU A 203 -6.40 -16.05 14.98
CA LEU A 203 -7.43 -16.71 15.78
C LEU A 203 -8.18 -17.78 15.00
N ARG A 204 -8.45 -17.51 13.74
CA ARG A 204 -9.10 -18.45 12.84
C ARG A 204 -8.18 -19.58 12.37
N ASN A 205 -6.88 -19.39 12.38
CA ASN A 205 -5.94 -20.40 11.93
C ASN A 205 -5.92 -21.59 12.90
N GLN A 206 -6.42 -22.74 12.45
CA GLN A 206 -6.50 -23.96 13.27
C GLN A 206 -5.13 -24.57 13.57
N LYS A 207 -4.11 -24.28 12.75
CA LYS A 207 -2.74 -24.79 12.95
C LYS A 207 -2.00 -24.13 14.12
N VAL A 208 -2.56 -23.06 14.68
CA VAL A 208 -1.95 -22.28 15.75
C VAL A 208 -2.37 -22.83 17.11
N GLN A 209 -1.40 -23.14 17.96
CA GLN A 209 -1.62 -23.58 19.34
C GLN A 209 -2.43 -22.55 20.15
N LYS A 210 -3.34 -23.02 21.01
CA LYS A 210 -4.21 -22.16 21.83
C LYS A 210 -3.43 -21.14 22.68
N LYS A 211 -2.30 -21.55 23.27
CA LYS A 211 -1.42 -20.66 24.07
C LYS A 211 -0.96 -19.43 23.28
N ASN A 212 -0.52 -19.62 22.03
CA ASN A 212 -0.06 -18.53 21.16
C ASN A 212 -1.21 -17.60 20.75
N LYS A 213 -2.45 -18.11 20.66
CA LYS A 213 -3.64 -17.29 20.40
C LYS A 213 -3.95 -16.37 21.57
N ILE A 214 -3.93 -16.90 22.80
CA ILE A 214 -4.19 -16.13 24.03
C ILE A 214 -3.12 -15.04 24.18
N GLN A 215 -1.85 -15.40 24.02
CA GLN A 215 -0.74 -14.43 24.07
C GLN A 215 -0.92 -13.33 23.02
N LEU A 216 -1.31 -13.68 21.79
CA LEU A 216 -1.57 -12.69 20.76
C LEU A 216 -2.74 -11.76 21.13
N ILE A 217 -3.84 -12.29 21.68
CA ILE A 217 -4.98 -11.47 22.12
C ILE A 217 -4.53 -10.45 23.17
N LEU A 218 -3.79 -10.89 24.19
CA LEU A 218 -3.28 -10.00 25.25
C LEU A 218 -2.36 -8.91 24.67
N LEU A 219 -1.44 -9.28 23.78
CA LEU A 219 -0.56 -8.34 23.11
C LEU A 219 -1.33 -7.36 22.22
N THR A 220 -2.35 -7.84 21.49
CA THR A 220 -3.20 -6.99 20.65
C THR A 220 -4.02 -6.02 21.49
N LEU A 221 -4.60 -6.46 22.61
CA LEU A 221 -5.34 -5.59 23.52
C LEU A 221 -4.42 -4.51 24.09
N LEU A 222 -3.24 -4.89 24.59
CA LEU A 222 -2.24 -3.96 25.08
C LEU A 222 -1.80 -2.97 24.00
N ALA A 223 -1.55 -3.45 22.79
CA ALA A 223 -1.11 -2.60 21.69
C ALA A 223 -2.21 -1.62 21.25
N ILE A 224 -3.48 -2.05 21.25
CA ILE A 224 -4.63 -1.17 20.97
C ILE A 224 -4.73 -0.10 22.07
N THR A 225 -4.75 -0.49 23.35
CA THR A 225 -4.91 0.46 24.47
C THR A 225 -3.81 1.52 24.47
N LEU A 226 -2.54 1.10 24.25
CA LEU A 226 -1.41 2.03 24.15
C LEU A 226 -1.49 2.93 22.91
N SER A 227 -2.12 2.48 21.83
CA SER A 227 -2.27 3.29 20.60
C SER A 227 -3.45 4.27 20.64
N LEU A 228 -4.40 4.14 21.59
CA LEU A 228 -5.58 5.00 21.65
C LEU A 228 -5.25 6.50 21.81
N PRO A 229 -4.34 6.92 22.71
CA PRO A 229 -3.97 8.33 22.83
C PRO A 229 -3.34 8.87 21.56
N VAL A 230 -2.49 8.07 20.91
CA VAL A 230 -1.86 8.39 19.62
C VAL A 230 -2.90 8.57 18.53
N LEU A 231 -3.90 7.68 18.47
CA LEU A 231 -4.98 7.76 17.50
C LEU A 231 -5.88 8.98 17.73
N LYS A 232 -6.22 9.28 18.98
CA LYS A 232 -6.99 10.48 19.36
C LYS A 232 -6.27 11.76 18.94
N GLY A 233 -4.99 11.90 19.28
CA GLY A 233 -4.17 13.05 18.90
C GLY A 233 -4.00 13.17 17.39
N PHE A 234 -3.83 12.05 16.68
CA PHE A 234 -3.69 12.04 15.22
C PHE A 234 -4.99 12.42 14.50
N LEU A 235 -6.14 11.90 14.96
CA LEU A 235 -7.44 12.21 14.39
C LEU A 235 -8.03 13.53 14.89
N LYS A 236 -7.39 14.17 15.89
CA LYS A 236 -7.88 15.36 16.60
C LYS A 236 -9.31 15.16 17.15
N VAL A 237 -9.53 13.98 17.73
CA VAL A 237 -10.82 13.60 18.33
C VAL A 237 -10.72 13.79 19.84
N ASP A 238 -11.43 14.77 20.39
CA ASP A 238 -11.41 15.09 21.83
C ASP A 238 -11.99 13.96 22.69
N SER A 239 -13.03 13.28 22.20
CA SER A 239 -13.66 12.14 22.87
C SER A 239 -14.08 11.06 21.87
N LEU A 240 -13.92 9.78 22.23
CA LEU A 240 -14.37 8.63 21.42
C LEU A 240 -15.89 8.40 21.55
N ASN A 241 -16.65 9.47 21.71
CA ASN A 241 -18.10 9.46 21.75
C ASN A 241 -18.64 9.87 20.38
N ILE A 242 -19.91 9.57 20.13
CA ILE A 242 -20.60 9.88 18.86
C ILE A 242 -20.44 11.38 18.51
N GLU A 243 -20.56 12.25 19.51
CA GLU A 243 -20.39 13.70 19.34
C GLU A 243 -18.98 14.11 18.91
N GLY A 244 -17.94 13.53 19.51
CA GLY A 244 -16.54 13.83 19.16
C GLY A 244 -16.18 13.35 17.74
N ILE A 245 -16.73 12.20 17.34
CA ILE A 245 -16.60 11.68 15.97
C ILE A 245 -17.33 12.61 14.99
N ASN A 246 -18.55 13.06 15.31
CA ASN A 246 -19.31 13.98 14.47
C ASN A 246 -18.59 15.32 14.30
N LYS A 247 -18.04 15.90 15.38
CA LYS A 247 -17.25 17.15 15.31
C LYS A 247 -16.01 16.98 14.42
N SER A 248 -15.28 15.87 14.57
CA SER A 248 -14.10 15.59 13.75
C SER A 248 -14.47 15.40 12.27
N PHE A 249 -15.61 14.77 12.00
CA PHE A 249 -16.13 14.63 10.65
C PHE A 249 -16.54 15.98 10.04
N GLN A 250 -17.18 16.86 10.81
CA GLN A 250 -17.48 18.24 10.40
C GLN A 250 -16.22 19.04 10.08
N HIS A 251 -15.19 18.95 10.91
CA HIS A 251 -13.89 19.58 10.62
C HIS A 251 -13.27 19.06 9.31
N ILE A 252 -13.44 17.78 8.97
CA ILE A 252 -12.97 17.23 7.69
C ILE A 252 -13.78 17.82 6.51
N ILE A 253 -15.09 18.03 6.68
CA ILE A 253 -15.95 18.67 5.67
C ILE A 253 -15.50 20.13 5.45
N GLU A 254 -15.37 20.91 6.52
CA GLU A 254 -14.92 22.31 6.46
C GLU A 254 -13.53 22.42 5.81
N TYR A 255 -12.60 21.55 6.22
CA TYR A 255 -11.26 21.50 5.62
C TYR A 255 -11.30 21.16 4.12
N SER A 256 -12.20 20.25 3.70
CA SER A 256 -12.42 19.89 2.30
C SER A 256 -12.85 21.09 1.47
N GLN A 257 -13.83 21.85 1.98
CA GLN A 257 -14.40 23.01 1.29
C GLN A 257 -13.37 24.13 1.13
N ASN A 258 -12.54 24.36 2.16
CA ASN A 258 -11.58 25.47 2.17
C ASN A 258 -10.27 25.19 1.41
N ASN A 259 -9.84 23.93 1.29
CA ASN A 259 -8.49 23.59 0.79
C ASN A 259 -8.46 22.74 -0.50
N GLY A 260 -9.60 22.47 -1.14
CA GLY A 260 -9.67 21.52 -2.24
C GLY A 260 -9.85 22.13 -3.63
N ALA A 261 -8.79 22.18 -4.44
CA ALA A 261 -8.90 22.36 -5.90
C ALA A 261 -9.65 21.19 -6.61
N SER A 262 -9.82 20.06 -5.91
CA SER A 262 -10.57 18.86 -6.34
C SER A 262 -11.21 18.19 -5.12
N SER A 263 -11.92 18.99 -4.31
CA SER A 263 -12.62 18.52 -3.11
C SER A 263 -13.76 17.58 -3.47
N ILE A 264 -13.93 16.57 -2.63
CA ILE A 264 -15.13 15.72 -2.64
C ILE A 264 -16.16 16.42 -1.77
N ASN A 265 -17.38 16.61 -2.31
CA ASN A 265 -18.50 17.05 -1.49
C ASN A 265 -18.90 15.92 -0.54
N LEU A 266 -18.37 15.98 0.68
CA LEU A 266 -18.62 14.99 1.72
C LEU A 266 -20.01 15.17 2.34
N GLU A 267 -20.55 16.39 2.39
CA GLU A 267 -21.82 16.69 3.04
C GLU A 267 -23.01 16.01 2.34
N ASN A 268 -23.08 16.12 1.01
CA ASN A 268 -24.22 15.61 0.22
C ASN A 268 -24.00 14.19 -0.34
N SER A 269 -22.87 13.54 -0.05
CA SER A 269 -22.56 12.23 -0.61
C SER A 269 -22.99 11.08 0.29
N THR A 270 -23.67 10.09 -0.29
CA THR A 270 -23.95 8.82 0.38
C THR A 270 -22.65 8.04 0.62
N TYR A 271 -22.62 7.23 1.67
CA TYR A 271 -21.44 6.45 2.03
C TYR A 271 -20.99 5.50 0.89
N PHE A 272 -21.93 4.87 0.19
CA PHE A 272 -21.64 4.03 -0.98
C PHE A 272 -21.02 4.82 -2.12
N TYR A 273 -21.50 6.04 -2.37
CA TYR A 273 -20.89 6.92 -3.37
C TYR A 273 -19.45 7.28 -2.97
N ARG A 274 -19.18 7.54 -1.68
CA ARG A 274 -17.80 7.75 -1.21
C ARG A 274 -16.91 6.53 -1.46
N MET A 275 -17.39 5.31 -1.22
CA MET A 275 -16.63 4.09 -1.58
C MET A 275 -16.27 4.06 -3.07
N PHE A 276 -17.23 4.43 -3.94
CA PHE A 276 -16.97 4.55 -5.38
C PHE A 276 -15.92 5.61 -5.70
N LEU A 277 -15.99 6.79 -5.07
CA LEU A 277 -15.00 7.85 -5.23
C LEU A 277 -13.60 7.39 -4.82
N VAL A 278 -13.50 6.72 -3.67
CA VAL A 278 -12.24 6.19 -3.15
C VAL A 278 -11.63 5.18 -4.09
N LEU A 279 -12.41 4.39 -4.82
CA LEU A 279 -11.91 3.33 -5.69
C LEU A 279 -11.65 3.76 -7.13
N PHE A 280 -12.49 4.62 -7.71
CA PHE A 280 -12.56 4.79 -9.16
C PHE A 280 -12.43 6.23 -9.66
N LYS A 281 -12.41 7.24 -8.79
CA LYS A 281 -12.18 8.63 -9.24
C LYS A 281 -10.70 9.06 -9.13
N PRO A 282 -10.23 10.01 -9.97
CA PRO A 282 -10.96 10.71 -11.04
C PRO A 282 -11.27 9.81 -12.24
N LEU A 283 -12.40 10.04 -12.90
CA LEU A 283 -12.73 9.48 -14.21
C LEU A 283 -12.37 10.49 -15.32
N PHE A 284 -12.51 10.12 -16.60
CA PHE A 284 -12.08 10.94 -17.75
C PHE A 284 -12.63 12.37 -17.73
N TYR A 285 -13.89 12.51 -17.30
CA TYR A 285 -14.57 13.80 -17.24
C TYR A 285 -14.15 14.67 -16.04
N ASP A 286 -13.47 14.10 -15.05
CA ASP A 286 -12.93 14.84 -13.90
C ASP A 286 -11.46 15.28 -14.15
N ALA A 287 -10.82 14.78 -15.21
CA ALA A 287 -9.42 15.01 -15.48
C ALA A 287 -9.19 16.37 -16.15
N ARG A 288 -8.32 17.19 -15.55
CA ARG A 288 -7.93 18.53 -16.01
C ARG A 288 -6.46 18.63 -16.42
N THR A 289 -5.66 17.63 -16.07
CA THR A 289 -4.21 17.58 -16.36
C THR A 289 -3.84 16.26 -17.01
N PHE A 290 -2.74 16.25 -17.77
CA PHE A 290 -2.23 15.03 -18.42
C PHE A 290 -2.07 13.86 -17.43
N PHE A 291 -1.54 14.12 -16.23
CA PHE A 291 -1.43 13.11 -15.18
C PHE A 291 -2.78 12.59 -14.69
N GLN A 292 -3.80 13.45 -14.59
CA GLN A 292 -5.15 13.01 -14.21
C GLN A 292 -5.81 12.15 -15.30
N TYR A 293 -5.49 12.38 -16.58
CA TYR A 293 -5.95 11.51 -17.67
C TYR A 293 -5.33 10.11 -17.61
N ILE A 294 -4.04 10.00 -17.29
CA ILE A 294 -3.40 8.68 -17.08
C ILE A 294 -4.07 7.95 -15.92
N ILE A 295 -4.28 8.64 -14.80
CA ILE A 295 -4.94 8.09 -13.61
C ILE A 295 -6.39 7.68 -13.91
N SER A 296 -7.11 8.40 -14.76
CA SER A 296 -8.50 8.06 -15.09
C SER A 296 -8.61 6.80 -15.95
N ILE A 297 -7.66 6.57 -16.88
CA ILE A 297 -7.53 5.31 -17.62
C ILE A 297 -7.28 4.15 -16.66
N GLU A 298 -6.32 4.31 -15.75
CA GLU A 298 -6.02 3.31 -14.71
C GLU A 298 -7.26 2.98 -13.88
N ASN A 299 -8.03 3.98 -13.50
CA ASN A 299 -9.23 3.79 -12.70
C ASN A 299 -10.36 3.10 -13.45
N LEU A 300 -10.53 3.40 -14.75
CA LEU A 300 -11.48 2.70 -15.59
C LEU A 300 -11.11 1.22 -15.71
N ILE A 301 -9.83 0.92 -15.95
CA ILE A 301 -9.33 -0.45 -16.01
C ILE A 301 -9.60 -1.17 -14.68
N LEU A 302 -9.29 -0.53 -13.55
CA LEU A 302 -9.56 -1.09 -12.23
C LEU A 302 -11.06 -1.36 -12.01
N LEU A 303 -11.93 -0.43 -12.43
CA LEU A 303 -13.38 -0.57 -12.36
C LEU A 303 -13.87 -1.79 -13.14
N ILE A 304 -13.46 -1.93 -14.41
CA ILE A 304 -13.87 -3.04 -15.27
C ILE A 304 -13.43 -4.38 -14.68
N ILE A 305 -12.17 -4.49 -14.24
CA ILE A 305 -11.62 -5.75 -13.71
C ILE A 305 -12.26 -6.08 -12.36
N LEU A 306 -12.47 -5.09 -11.49
CA LEU A 306 -13.11 -5.30 -10.19
C LEU A 306 -14.58 -5.69 -10.35
N PHE A 307 -15.31 -5.06 -11.27
CA PHE A 307 -16.69 -5.44 -11.59
C PHE A 307 -16.77 -6.88 -12.10
N LYS A 308 -15.91 -7.25 -13.07
CA LYS A 308 -15.82 -8.63 -13.57
C LYS A 308 -15.49 -9.62 -12.44
N PHE A 309 -14.56 -9.26 -11.57
CA PHE A 309 -14.21 -10.07 -10.41
C PHE A 309 -15.42 -10.31 -9.49
N ILE A 310 -16.18 -9.27 -9.15
CA ILE A 310 -17.38 -9.39 -8.30
C ILE A 310 -18.42 -10.30 -8.97
N VAL A 311 -18.70 -10.10 -10.26
CA VAL A 311 -19.64 -10.92 -11.04
C VAL A 311 -19.20 -12.39 -11.03
N ASP A 312 -17.92 -12.67 -11.28
CA ASP A 312 -17.38 -14.04 -11.27
C ASP A 312 -17.46 -14.69 -9.88
N VAL A 313 -17.25 -13.92 -8.81
CA VAL A 313 -17.36 -14.40 -7.43
C VAL A 313 -18.79 -14.81 -7.09
N ILE A 314 -19.77 -14.00 -7.49
CA ILE A 314 -21.19 -14.28 -7.29
C ILE A 314 -21.62 -15.50 -8.11
N LYS A 315 -21.35 -15.49 -9.42
CA LYS A 315 -21.72 -16.59 -10.34
C LYS A 315 -21.13 -17.94 -9.91
N LYS A 316 -19.88 -17.96 -9.45
CA LYS A 316 -19.18 -19.17 -9.02
C LYS A 316 -19.41 -19.52 -7.54
N LYS A 317 -20.30 -18.81 -6.84
CA LYS A 317 -20.58 -18.97 -5.39
C LYS A 317 -19.30 -19.03 -4.54
N ALA A 318 -18.29 -18.24 -4.91
CA ALA A 318 -16.93 -18.38 -4.40
C ALA A 318 -16.62 -17.51 -3.18
N LEU A 319 -17.61 -16.79 -2.66
CA LEU A 319 -17.50 -15.99 -1.42
C LEU A 319 -16.92 -16.81 -0.27
N LYS A 320 -17.47 -18.01 -0.03
CA LYS A 320 -16.99 -18.92 1.04
C LYS A 320 -15.51 -19.27 0.86
N PHE A 321 -15.07 -19.45 -0.38
CA PHE A 321 -13.67 -19.73 -0.70
C PHE A 321 -12.76 -18.52 -0.42
N ILE A 322 -13.12 -17.32 -0.90
CA ILE A 322 -12.32 -16.10 -0.70
C ILE A 322 -12.15 -15.84 0.79
N PHE A 323 -13.27 -15.85 1.52
CA PHE A 323 -13.23 -15.66 2.95
C PHE A 323 -12.53 -16.80 3.68
N LYS A 324 -12.38 -18.02 3.13
CA LYS A 324 -11.65 -19.11 3.79
C LYS A 324 -10.15 -19.07 3.55
N GLU A 325 -9.72 -18.93 2.30
CA GLU A 325 -8.31 -19.06 1.92
C GLU A 325 -7.56 -17.73 1.86
N GLN A 326 -8.27 -16.61 1.73
CA GLN A 326 -7.68 -15.28 1.56
C GLN A 326 -8.22 -14.27 2.58
N PHE A 327 -8.65 -14.78 3.74
CA PHE A 327 -9.35 -14.01 4.76
C PHE A 327 -8.64 -12.73 5.17
N PHE A 328 -7.32 -12.80 5.41
CA PHE A 328 -6.52 -11.65 5.80
C PHE A 328 -6.55 -10.55 4.73
N LEU A 329 -6.34 -10.91 3.46
CA LEU A 329 -6.39 -9.97 2.35
C LEU A 329 -7.77 -9.34 2.21
N SER A 330 -8.82 -10.17 2.20
CA SER A 330 -10.20 -9.69 2.02
C SER A 330 -10.62 -8.74 3.13
N LEU A 331 -10.39 -9.12 4.39
CA LEU A 331 -10.80 -8.32 5.53
C LEU A 331 -10.03 -7.00 5.58
N THR A 332 -8.71 -7.02 5.32
CA THR A 332 -7.89 -5.81 5.33
C THR A 332 -8.30 -4.83 4.24
N VAL A 333 -8.54 -5.32 3.01
CA VAL A 333 -8.99 -4.46 1.90
C VAL A 333 -10.36 -3.87 2.20
N ILE A 334 -11.32 -4.67 2.68
CA ILE A 334 -12.67 -4.19 3.02
C ILE A 334 -12.60 -3.10 4.09
N LEU A 335 -11.90 -3.34 5.21
CA LEU A 335 -11.81 -2.37 6.29
C LEU A 335 -11.09 -1.09 5.87
N LEU A 336 -10.06 -1.18 5.02
CA LEU A 336 -9.37 0.01 4.50
C LEU A 336 -10.27 0.83 3.57
N ILE A 337 -11.01 0.20 2.67
CA ILE A 337 -11.97 0.91 1.80
C ILE A 337 -13.04 1.60 2.65
N LEU A 338 -13.59 0.89 3.64
CA LEU A 338 -14.60 1.45 4.55
C LEU A 338 -14.05 2.67 5.32
N PHE A 339 -12.86 2.54 5.90
CA PHE A 339 -12.22 3.63 6.63
C PHE A 339 -11.91 4.82 5.72
N PHE A 340 -11.37 4.59 4.52
CA PHE A 340 -11.05 5.68 3.61
C PHE A 340 -12.28 6.39 3.06
N SER A 341 -13.43 5.72 3.01
CA SER A 341 -14.69 6.32 2.58
C SER A 341 -15.27 7.32 3.58
N THR A 342 -14.82 7.32 4.84
CA THR A 342 -15.18 8.36 5.82
C THR A 342 -14.19 9.52 5.84
N TYR A 343 -12.91 9.26 5.55
CA TYR A 343 -11.81 10.21 5.78
C TYR A 343 -11.37 10.99 4.54
N LEU A 344 -11.59 10.47 3.33
CA LEU A 344 -11.04 11.08 2.11
C LEU A 344 -11.85 12.27 1.61
N TYR A 345 -11.22 13.45 1.64
CA TYR A 345 -11.79 14.70 1.19
C TYR A 345 -11.25 15.20 -0.16
N ASN A 346 -10.18 14.59 -0.70
CA ASN A 346 -9.52 15.03 -1.93
C ASN A 346 -9.20 13.84 -2.85
N LEU A 347 -9.45 13.99 -4.16
CA LEU A 347 -9.21 12.95 -5.18
C LEU A 347 -7.73 12.56 -5.34
N GLY A 348 -6.81 13.51 -5.24
CA GLY A 348 -5.36 13.24 -5.25
C GLY A 348 -4.92 12.48 -4.00
N LEU A 349 -5.49 12.83 -2.84
CA LEU A 349 -5.27 12.08 -1.60
C LEU A 349 -5.81 10.65 -1.73
N ALA A 350 -6.97 10.47 -2.34
CA ALA A 350 -7.56 9.15 -2.59
C ALA A 350 -6.62 8.27 -3.43
N SER A 351 -6.11 8.80 -4.55
CA SER A 351 -5.14 8.09 -5.40
C SER A 351 -3.88 7.65 -4.62
N ARG A 352 -3.33 8.52 -3.78
CA ARG A 352 -2.16 8.23 -2.93
C ARG A 352 -2.45 7.15 -1.88
N MET A 353 -3.63 7.17 -1.24
CA MET A 353 -3.97 6.22 -0.17
C MET A 353 -4.26 4.79 -0.70
N ARG A 354 -4.63 4.65 -1.98
CA ARG A 354 -4.86 3.33 -2.61
C ARG A 354 -3.66 2.41 -2.53
N VAL A 355 -2.44 2.94 -2.53
CA VAL A 355 -1.19 2.18 -2.40
C VAL A 355 -1.24 1.18 -1.24
N MET A 356 -1.96 1.49 -0.16
CA MET A 356 -2.03 0.66 1.04
C MET A 356 -2.86 -0.62 0.88
N PHE A 357 -3.86 -0.63 -0.02
CA PHE A 357 -4.75 -1.78 -0.19
C PHE A 357 -4.75 -2.35 -1.61
N LEU A 358 -4.36 -1.58 -2.61
CA LEU A 358 -4.38 -1.98 -4.02
C LEU A 358 -3.53 -3.24 -4.29
N PRO A 359 -2.30 -3.38 -3.75
CA PRO A 359 -1.52 -4.62 -3.88
C PRO A 359 -2.22 -5.85 -3.28
N TYR A 360 -2.91 -5.68 -2.15
CA TYR A 360 -3.67 -6.75 -1.52
C TYR A 360 -4.91 -7.12 -2.34
N LEU A 361 -5.59 -6.12 -2.90
CA LEU A 361 -6.71 -6.32 -3.82
C LEU A 361 -6.27 -7.08 -5.06
N PHE A 362 -5.11 -6.74 -5.64
CA PHE A 362 -4.55 -7.44 -6.81
C PHE A 362 -4.19 -8.89 -6.52
N LEU A 363 -3.54 -9.14 -5.39
CA LEU A 363 -3.27 -10.51 -4.95
C LEU A 363 -4.57 -11.30 -4.78
N LEU A 364 -5.59 -10.69 -4.19
CA LEU A 364 -6.88 -11.32 -3.97
C LEU A 364 -7.55 -11.71 -5.29
N MET A 365 -7.62 -10.77 -6.24
CA MET A 365 -8.21 -10.99 -7.55
C MET A 365 -7.41 -12.02 -8.37
N PHE A 366 -6.08 -11.96 -8.35
CA PHE A 366 -5.22 -12.90 -9.07
C PHE A 366 -5.33 -14.32 -8.52
N ASN A 367 -5.30 -14.48 -7.20
CA ASN A 367 -5.41 -15.79 -6.55
C ASN A 367 -6.78 -16.44 -6.83
N PHE A 368 -7.85 -15.63 -6.94
CA PHE A 368 -9.17 -16.13 -7.34
C PHE A 368 -9.22 -16.52 -8.82
N TYR A 369 -8.73 -15.65 -9.70
CA TYR A 369 -8.69 -15.88 -11.15
C TYR A 369 -7.99 -17.22 -11.48
N THR A 370 -6.79 -17.41 -10.95
CA THR A 370 -5.98 -18.62 -11.19
C THR A 370 -6.65 -19.88 -10.65
N LYS A 371 -7.27 -19.83 -9.47
CA LYS A 371 -7.95 -21.02 -8.91
C LYS A 371 -9.25 -21.35 -9.64
N ALA A 372 -10.00 -20.33 -10.07
CA ALA A 372 -11.22 -20.54 -10.82
C ALA A 372 -10.95 -21.16 -12.20
N ASN A 373 -9.81 -20.85 -12.83
CA ASN A 373 -9.39 -21.49 -14.08
C ASN A 373 -8.90 -22.93 -13.88
N LYS A 374 -8.17 -23.22 -12.78
CA LYS A 374 -7.77 -24.60 -12.47
C LYS A 374 -8.97 -25.55 -12.36
N LYS A 375 -10.02 -25.14 -11.63
CA LYS A 375 -11.25 -25.95 -11.52
C LYS A 375 -11.92 -26.25 -12.86
N LYS A 376 -11.96 -25.27 -13.77
CA LYS A 376 -12.51 -25.48 -15.12
C LYS A 376 -11.71 -26.49 -15.93
N CYS A 377 -10.38 -26.40 -15.90
CA CYS A 377 -9.52 -27.36 -16.60
C CYS A 377 -9.60 -28.77 -16.02
N ASP A 378 -9.86 -28.91 -14.72
CA ASP A 378 -10.06 -30.22 -14.09
C ASP A 378 -11.43 -30.83 -14.48
N GLU A 379 -12.48 -30.01 -14.58
CA GLU A 379 -13.83 -30.41 -15.03
C GLU A 379 -13.89 -30.75 -16.53
N GLU A 380 -13.14 -30.04 -17.38
CA GLU A 380 -13.04 -30.30 -18.83
C GLU A 380 -12.20 -31.55 -19.18
N LYS A 381 -11.39 -32.06 -18.25
CA LYS A 381 -10.60 -33.29 -18.43
C LYS A 381 -11.29 -34.53 -17.89
N SER A 382 -12.32 -34.37 -17.06
CA SER A 382 -13.12 -35.46 -16.49
C SER A 382 -14.36 -35.82 -17.30
N ASN A 383 -14.69 -34.99 -18.31
CA ASN A 383 -15.70 -35.26 -19.33
C ASN A 383 -14.99 -35.61 -20.64
#